data_AF-A0A958J5E1-F1
#
_entry.id   AF-A0A958J5E1-F1
#
_cell.length_a   1.000
_cell.length_b   1.000
_cell.length_c   1.000
_cell.angle_alpha   90.00
_cell.angle_beta   90.00
_cell.angle_gamma   90.00
#
_symmetry.space_group_name_H-M   'P 1'
#
loop_
_entity.id
_entity.type
_entity.pdbx_description
1 polymer ?
#
loop_
_entity_poly.entity_id
_entity_poly.type
_entity_poly.pdbx_seq_one_letter_code
_entity_poly.pdbx_strand_id
1 'polypeptide(L)'
;TGLGTLVRANLMVFPFFFFLYALMNRGRLGKGLQHTAIAIAAMVLVVLPWSMRNYSIFGEFVAVSTNGGSNLYRSNNPNATGTYTERGERDLDQYLHDELLWDETGNAWAKEWILGNPGDFLQLSAKKLRIFMGEDNTGVKWSMKGHDKNAGLLYELLSAFSTLWWMGIWVLVLVGLIRWRDYFAGSALGATLLYSALFLVVIHSVYESQPRYHMPIMAVMAIAASLPFSTRQPEEVKD
;
A
#
# COMPACT_ATOMS: atom_id res chain seq x y z
N THR A 1 -11.51 7.79 -8.03
CA THR A 1 -10.14 7.47 -8.50
C THR A 1 -9.39 8.76 -8.84
N GLY A 2 -9.82 9.55 -9.82
CA GLY A 2 -9.12 10.78 -10.26
C GLY A 2 -8.79 11.82 -9.17
N LEU A 3 -9.76 12.28 -8.38
CA LEU A 3 -9.49 13.27 -7.32
C LEU A 3 -8.56 12.71 -6.23
N GLY A 4 -8.74 11.43 -5.88
CA GLY A 4 -7.85 10.75 -4.94
C GLY A 4 -6.42 10.66 -5.47
N THR A 5 -6.24 10.38 -6.76
CA THR A 5 -4.93 10.34 -7.42
C THR A 5 -4.16 11.65 -7.27
N LEU A 6 -4.83 12.80 -7.33
CA LEU A 6 -4.19 14.11 -7.12
C LEU A 6 -3.72 14.32 -5.68
N VAL A 7 -4.34 13.64 -4.71
CA VAL A 7 -3.90 13.67 -3.30
C VAL A 7 -2.80 12.64 -3.03
N ARG A 8 -2.92 11.45 -3.63
CA ARG A 8 -1.93 10.37 -3.54
C ARG A 8 -1.85 9.60 -4.86
N ALA A 9 -0.69 9.67 -5.52
CA ALA A 9 -0.45 9.02 -6.81
C ALA A 9 -0.68 7.50 -6.79
N ASN A 10 -0.48 6.83 -5.65
CA ASN A 10 -0.71 5.39 -5.51
C ASN A 10 -2.18 4.96 -5.76
N LEU A 11 -3.15 5.89 -5.70
CA LEU A 11 -4.55 5.61 -6.00
C LEU A 11 -4.82 5.44 -7.52
N MET A 12 -3.82 5.66 -8.38
CA MET A 12 -3.91 5.36 -9.82
C MET A 12 -4.12 3.88 -10.12
N VAL A 13 -3.82 2.99 -9.17
CA VAL A 13 -4.01 1.54 -9.35
C VAL A 13 -5.49 1.12 -9.30
N PHE A 14 -6.41 1.94 -8.77
CA PHE A 14 -7.79 1.50 -8.55
C PHE A 14 -8.53 0.98 -9.80
N PRO A 15 -8.41 1.59 -10.99
CA PRO A 15 -9.00 1.04 -12.20
C PRO A 15 -8.50 -0.38 -12.55
N PHE A 16 -7.29 -0.76 -12.15
CA PHE A 16 -6.78 -2.12 -12.32
C PHE A 16 -7.62 -3.14 -11.53
N PHE A 17 -8.14 -2.79 -10.35
CA PHE A 17 -9.00 -3.72 -9.59
C PHE A 17 -10.40 -3.87 -10.22
N PHE A 18 -10.94 -2.84 -10.87
CA PHE A 18 -12.16 -2.97 -11.67
C PHE A 18 -11.94 -3.87 -12.88
N PHE A 19 -10.78 -3.73 -13.53
CA PHE A 19 -10.38 -4.58 -14.64
C PHE A 19 -10.23 -6.03 -14.20
N LEU A 20 -9.54 -6.26 -13.08
CA LEU A 20 -9.35 -7.59 -12.51
C LEU A 20 -10.70 -8.24 -12.17
N TYR A 21 -11.60 -7.50 -11.50
CA TYR A 21 -12.95 -7.96 -11.24
C TYR A 21 -13.70 -8.35 -12.52
N ALA A 22 -13.58 -7.54 -13.58
CA ALA A 22 -14.21 -7.82 -14.87
C ALA A 22 -13.70 -9.11 -15.51
N LEU A 23 -12.38 -9.34 -15.49
CA LEU A 23 -11.76 -10.56 -16.02
C LEU A 23 -12.18 -11.81 -15.24
N MET A 24 -12.33 -11.68 -13.93
CA MET A 24 -12.73 -12.79 -13.05
C MET A 24 -14.24 -13.05 -13.11
N ASN A 25 -15.05 -12.04 -13.45
CA ASN A 25 -16.49 -12.17 -13.65
C ASN A 25 -16.87 -12.34 -15.13
N ARG A 26 -16.56 -13.51 -15.69
CA ARG A 26 -16.77 -13.80 -17.13
C ARG A 26 -18.21 -13.58 -17.61
N GLY A 27 -19.21 -13.81 -16.75
CA GLY A 27 -20.62 -13.61 -17.08
C GLY A 27 -21.02 -12.15 -17.30
N ARG A 28 -20.19 -11.18 -16.88
CA ARG A 28 -20.44 -9.74 -17.04
C ARG A 28 -19.24 -8.99 -17.63
N LEU A 29 -18.34 -9.69 -18.33
CA LEU A 29 -17.09 -9.13 -18.85
C LEU A 29 -17.28 -7.82 -19.61
N GLY A 30 -18.24 -7.76 -20.56
CA GLY A 30 -18.49 -6.55 -21.35
C GLY A 30 -18.86 -5.34 -20.49
N LYS A 31 -19.76 -5.53 -19.51
CA LYS A 31 -20.09 -4.47 -18.54
C LYS A 31 -18.88 -4.13 -17.66
N GLY A 32 -18.12 -5.10 -17.18
CA GLY A 32 -16.94 -4.86 -16.36
C GLY A 32 -15.86 -4.05 -17.09
N LEU A 33 -15.60 -4.36 -18.36
CA LEU A 33 -14.69 -3.59 -19.21
C LEU A 33 -15.21 -2.17 -19.48
N GLN A 34 -16.52 -2.01 -19.68
CA GLN A 34 -17.12 -0.68 -19.79
C GLN A 34 -16.92 0.16 -18.52
N HIS A 35 -17.19 -0.39 -17.33
CA HIS A 35 -16.95 0.31 -16.06
C HIS A 35 -15.46 0.65 -15.86
N THR A 36 -14.57 -0.28 -16.22
CA THR A 36 -13.12 -0.06 -16.21
C THR A 36 -12.73 1.10 -17.12
N ALA A 37 -13.22 1.11 -18.36
CA ALA A 37 -12.95 2.17 -19.33
C ALA A 37 -13.47 3.53 -18.85
N ILE A 38 -14.68 3.57 -18.29
CA ILE A 38 -15.25 4.78 -17.68
C ILE A 38 -14.38 5.26 -16.51
N ALA A 39 -13.92 4.36 -15.63
CA ALA A 39 -13.07 4.70 -14.50
C ALA A 39 -11.70 5.25 -14.94
N ILE A 40 -11.11 4.67 -15.99
CA ILE A 40 -9.86 5.15 -16.60
C ILE A 40 -10.09 6.52 -17.24
N ALA A 41 -11.12 6.68 -18.07
CA ALA A 41 -11.42 7.95 -18.72
C ALA A 41 -11.67 9.07 -17.70
N ALA A 42 -12.46 8.81 -16.66
CA ALA A 42 -12.69 9.76 -15.57
C ALA A 42 -11.39 10.11 -14.82
N MET A 43 -10.51 9.13 -14.59
CA MET A 43 -9.20 9.38 -13.97
C MET A 43 -8.31 10.25 -14.87
N VAL A 44 -8.21 9.93 -16.16
CA VAL A 44 -7.44 10.71 -17.14
C VAL A 44 -7.95 12.14 -17.20
N LEU A 45 -9.26 12.37 -17.31
CA LEU A 45 -9.83 13.71 -17.36
C LEU A 45 -9.49 14.57 -16.14
N VAL A 46 -9.42 13.97 -14.95
CA VAL A 46 -9.07 14.68 -13.71
C VAL A 46 -7.57 14.92 -13.59
N VAL A 47 -6.74 13.97 -14.02
CA VAL A 47 -5.27 14.04 -13.91
C VAL A 47 -4.66 14.89 -15.02
N LEU A 48 -5.29 14.94 -16.20
CA LEU A 48 -4.77 15.60 -17.40
C LEU A 48 -4.38 17.08 -17.19
N PRO A 49 -5.18 17.95 -16.53
CA PRO A 49 -4.77 19.34 -16.29
C PRO A 49 -3.47 19.43 -15.49
N TRP A 50 -3.27 18.52 -14.52
CA TRP A 50 -2.06 18.44 -13.73
C TRP A 50 -0.87 17.92 -14.55
N SER A 51 -1.06 16.86 -15.35
CA SER A 51 -0.03 16.38 -16.27
C SER A 51 0.40 17.44 -17.28
N MET A 52 -0.54 18.23 -17.81
CA MET A 52 -0.24 19.34 -18.73
C MET A 52 0.58 20.43 -18.05
N ARG A 53 0.23 20.81 -16.81
CA ARG A 53 1.03 21.74 -16.00
C ARG A 53 2.44 21.19 -15.78
N ASN A 54 2.57 19.91 -15.43
CA ASN A 54 3.87 19.29 -15.20
C ASN A 54 4.72 19.30 -16.47
N TYR A 55 4.13 18.94 -17.62
CA TYR A 55 4.82 18.98 -18.90
C TYR A 55 5.32 20.39 -19.24
N SER A 56 4.53 21.43 -18.98
CA SER A 56 4.94 22.82 -19.24
C SER A 56 6.11 23.31 -18.38
N ILE A 57 6.36 22.66 -17.23
CA ILE A 57 7.39 23.06 -16.26
C ILE A 57 8.65 22.22 -16.40
N PHE A 58 8.46 20.90 -16.53
CA PHE A 58 9.56 19.94 -16.57
C PHE A 58 10.03 19.65 -18.00
N GLY A 59 9.25 19.97 -19.02
CA GLY A 59 9.53 19.59 -20.42
C GLY A 59 9.30 18.09 -20.71
N GLU A 60 8.89 17.32 -19.69
CA GLU A 60 8.69 15.87 -19.77
C GLU A 60 7.33 15.45 -19.22
N PHE A 61 6.84 14.28 -19.67
CA PHE A 61 5.54 13.78 -19.26
C PHE A 61 5.59 13.19 -17.85
N VAL A 62 5.08 13.95 -16.88
CA VAL A 62 4.88 13.50 -15.49
C VAL A 62 3.39 13.43 -15.19
N ALA A 63 2.87 12.21 -14.99
CA ALA A 63 1.44 12.00 -14.79
C ALA A 63 0.93 12.71 -13.50
N VAL A 64 1.60 12.48 -12.37
CA VAL A 64 1.17 13.03 -11.06
C VAL A 64 2.35 13.54 -10.23
N SER A 65 3.35 12.69 -9.95
CA SER A 65 4.49 13.04 -9.09
C SER A 65 5.80 12.42 -9.57
N THR A 66 6.90 13.05 -9.16
CA THR A 66 8.32 12.79 -9.47
C THR A 66 9.08 12.40 -8.20
N ASN A 67 8.47 11.56 -7.38
CA ASN A 67 9.04 11.11 -6.11
C ASN A 67 9.06 9.59 -5.95
N GLY A 68 8.77 8.85 -7.01
CA GLY A 68 8.75 7.39 -6.96
C GLY A 68 10.15 6.81 -6.78
N GLY A 69 11.10 7.26 -7.61
CA GLY A 69 12.50 6.85 -7.57
C GLY A 69 13.23 7.30 -6.31
N SER A 70 13.04 8.54 -5.86
CA SER A 70 13.67 9.02 -4.62
C SER A 70 13.17 8.25 -3.38
N ASN A 71 11.86 7.98 -3.30
CA ASN A 71 11.30 7.14 -2.25
C ASN A 71 11.79 5.68 -2.35
N LEU A 72 11.95 5.17 -3.56
CA LEU A 72 12.49 3.82 -3.79
C LEU A 72 13.92 3.71 -3.26
N TYR A 73 14.79 4.69 -3.52
CA TYR A 73 16.17 4.71 -3.02
C TYR A 73 16.23 4.84 -1.51
N ARG A 74 15.49 5.79 -0.93
CA ARG A 74 15.39 5.96 0.54
C ARG A 74 14.97 4.65 1.23
N SER A 75 14.12 3.87 0.57
CA SER A 75 13.63 2.59 1.06
C SER A 75 14.56 1.40 0.78
N ASN A 76 15.52 1.53 -0.14
CA ASN A 76 16.36 0.44 -0.66
C ASN A 76 17.79 0.93 -0.92
N ASN A 77 18.58 0.95 0.15
CA ASN A 77 19.99 1.31 0.16
C ASN A 77 20.65 0.64 1.38
N PRO A 78 22.00 0.67 1.52
CA PRO A 78 22.69 0.01 2.63
C PRO A 78 22.26 0.46 4.03
N ASN A 79 21.80 1.71 4.17
CA ASN A 79 21.35 2.28 5.44
C ASN A 79 19.86 2.08 5.70
N ALA A 80 19.12 1.46 4.78
CA ALA A 80 17.67 1.31 4.89
C ALA A 80 17.29 0.38 6.05
N THR A 81 16.39 0.86 6.92
CA THR A 81 15.97 0.10 8.10
C THR A 81 14.60 -0.56 7.97
N GLY A 82 13.90 -0.31 6.85
CA GLY A 82 12.54 -0.78 6.58
C GLY A 82 11.45 0.25 6.91
N THR A 83 11.81 1.32 7.61
CA THR A 83 10.99 2.52 7.81
C THR A 83 11.64 3.72 7.12
N TYR A 84 11.12 4.92 7.36
CA TYR A 84 11.67 6.16 6.83
C TYR A 84 13.17 6.25 7.15
N THR A 85 13.96 6.42 6.10
CA THR A 85 15.42 6.56 6.18
C THR A 85 15.78 7.93 5.62
N GLU A 86 16.33 8.79 6.47
CA GLU A 86 16.58 10.20 6.13
C GLU A 86 17.68 10.34 5.08
N ARG A 87 18.74 9.51 5.15
CA ARG A 87 19.86 9.54 4.20
C ARG A 87 20.31 8.13 3.84
N GLY A 88 20.49 7.91 2.54
CA GLY A 88 21.14 6.70 2.03
C GLY A 88 22.65 6.78 2.19
N GLU A 89 23.35 5.75 1.71
CA GLU A 89 24.83 5.77 1.63
C GLU A 89 25.33 6.90 0.71
N ARG A 90 24.64 7.09 -0.42
CA ARG A 90 24.89 8.20 -1.35
C ARG A 90 23.88 9.31 -1.05
N ASP A 91 24.37 10.55 -1.00
CA ASP A 91 23.51 11.70 -0.76
C ASP A 91 22.71 12.03 -2.04
N LEU A 92 21.43 11.66 -2.05
CA LEU A 92 20.53 11.97 -3.16
C LEU A 92 20.11 13.44 -3.14
N ASP A 93 20.13 14.10 -1.98
CA ASP A 93 19.57 15.44 -1.81
C ASP A 93 20.43 16.52 -2.49
N GLN A 94 21.64 16.18 -2.94
CA GLN A 94 22.43 17.03 -3.84
C GLN A 94 21.69 17.35 -5.15
N TYR A 95 20.79 16.47 -5.60
CA TYR A 95 19.98 16.67 -6.81
C TYR A 95 18.62 17.32 -6.53
N LEU A 96 18.30 17.70 -5.29
CA LEU A 96 16.97 18.23 -4.92
C LEU A 96 16.57 19.50 -5.70
N HIS A 97 17.54 20.20 -6.29
CA HIS A 97 17.31 21.37 -7.15
C HIS A 97 16.73 21.01 -8.53
N ASP A 98 16.86 19.75 -8.96
CA ASP A 98 16.32 19.20 -10.19
C ASP A 98 15.49 17.95 -9.85
N GLU A 99 14.17 18.13 -9.77
CA GLU A 99 13.25 17.09 -9.31
C GLU A 99 13.24 15.85 -10.22
N LEU A 100 13.43 16.03 -11.54
CA LEU A 100 13.51 14.92 -12.49
C LEU A 100 14.79 14.12 -12.26
N LEU A 101 15.94 14.81 -12.23
CA LEU A 101 17.22 14.17 -11.99
C LEU A 101 17.27 13.47 -10.63
N TRP A 102 16.64 14.08 -9.61
CA TRP A 102 16.51 13.50 -8.26
C TRP A 102 15.72 12.19 -8.28
N ASP A 103 14.60 12.13 -9.00
CA ASP A 103 13.79 10.92 -9.12
C ASP A 103 14.49 9.84 -9.95
N GLU A 104 15.03 10.19 -11.11
CA GLU A 104 15.73 9.27 -12.00
C GLU A 104 16.96 8.65 -11.34
N THR A 105 17.77 9.50 -10.68
CA THR A 105 18.97 9.04 -9.96
C THR A 105 18.59 8.15 -8.80
N GLY A 106 17.55 8.51 -8.04
CA GLY A 106 17.02 7.66 -6.97
C GLY A 106 16.57 6.29 -7.51
N ASN A 107 15.83 6.28 -8.62
CA ASN A 107 15.37 5.04 -9.25
C ASN A 107 16.55 4.16 -9.69
N ALA A 108 17.56 4.75 -10.35
CA ALA A 108 18.75 4.07 -10.82
C ALA A 108 19.56 3.46 -9.68
N TRP A 109 19.87 4.25 -8.65
CA TRP A 109 20.65 3.78 -7.49
C TRP A 109 19.91 2.74 -6.66
N ALA A 110 18.59 2.85 -6.53
CA ALA A 110 17.79 1.85 -5.84
C ALA A 110 17.83 0.51 -6.58
N LYS A 111 17.67 0.54 -7.92
CA LYS A 111 17.77 -0.66 -8.76
C LYS A 111 19.16 -1.27 -8.71
N GLU A 112 20.21 -0.45 -8.80
CA GLU A 112 21.60 -0.87 -8.66
C GLU A 112 21.79 -1.63 -7.34
N TRP A 113 21.33 -1.06 -6.22
CA TRP A 113 21.46 -1.70 -4.91
C TRP A 113 20.64 -2.99 -4.79
N ILE A 114 19.38 -3.00 -5.24
CA ILE A 114 18.50 -4.18 -5.19
C ILE A 114 19.10 -5.34 -6.00
N LEU A 115 19.57 -5.06 -7.22
CA LEU A 115 20.13 -6.07 -8.12
C LEU A 115 21.51 -6.55 -7.64
N GLY A 116 22.31 -5.66 -7.04
CA GLY A 116 23.60 -6.00 -6.46
C GLY A 116 23.51 -6.77 -5.12
N ASN A 117 22.42 -6.60 -4.37
CA ASN A 117 22.26 -7.15 -3.01
C ASN A 117 20.90 -7.86 -2.82
N PRO A 118 20.58 -8.90 -3.63
CA PRO A 118 19.26 -9.54 -3.58
C PRO A 118 18.95 -10.19 -2.23
N GLY A 119 19.96 -10.73 -1.54
CA GLY A 119 19.80 -11.31 -0.19
C GLY A 119 19.41 -10.27 0.85
N ASP A 120 20.11 -9.14 0.88
CA ASP A 120 19.82 -8.03 1.80
C ASP A 120 18.46 -7.39 1.48
N PHE A 121 18.13 -7.26 0.19
CA PHE A 121 16.81 -6.78 -0.22
C PHE A 121 15.68 -7.70 0.26
N LEU A 122 15.84 -9.03 0.20
CA LEU A 122 14.84 -9.97 0.72
C LEU A 122 14.71 -9.88 2.25
N GLN A 123 15.82 -9.77 2.98
CA GLN A 123 15.80 -9.56 4.43
C GLN A 123 15.10 -8.25 4.80
N LEU A 124 15.42 -7.17 4.08
CA LEU A 124 14.81 -5.86 4.25
C LEU A 124 13.31 -5.89 3.93
N SER A 125 12.91 -6.58 2.86
CA SER A 125 11.51 -6.78 2.49
C SER A 125 10.74 -7.54 3.56
N ALA A 126 11.30 -8.61 4.13
CA ALA A 126 10.70 -9.33 5.24
C ALA A 126 10.58 -8.45 6.50
N LYS A 127 11.59 -7.62 6.78
CA LYS A 127 11.56 -6.65 7.88
C LYS A 127 10.45 -5.60 7.68
N LYS A 128 10.32 -5.06 6.47
CA LYS A 128 9.24 -4.14 6.08
C LYS A 128 7.86 -4.76 6.30
N LEU A 129 7.67 -6.01 5.86
CA LEU A 129 6.43 -6.75 6.09
C LEU A 129 6.11 -6.95 7.58
N ARG A 130 7.12 -7.27 8.40
CA ARG A 130 6.95 -7.34 9.86
C ARG A 130 6.52 -5.99 10.44
N ILE A 131 7.08 -4.86 9.97
CA ILE A 131 6.67 -3.52 10.42
C ILE A 131 5.23 -3.21 9.98
N PHE A 132 4.90 -3.51 8.73
CA PHE A 132 3.58 -3.26 8.15
C PHE A 132 2.47 -4.06 8.85
N MET A 133 2.73 -5.34 9.18
CA MET A 133 1.74 -6.25 9.76
C MET A 133 1.82 -6.37 11.28
N GLY A 134 2.93 -6.00 11.92
CA GLY A 134 3.25 -6.44 13.27
C GLY A 134 2.72 -5.59 14.42
N GLU A 135 2.43 -4.30 14.21
CA GLU A 135 2.03 -3.40 15.29
C GLU A 135 0.96 -2.40 14.81
N ASP A 136 0.19 -1.85 15.75
CA ASP A 136 -0.72 -0.70 15.51
C ASP A 136 -0.65 0.36 16.61
N ASN A 137 0.51 0.49 17.27
CA ASN A 137 0.68 1.48 18.35
C ASN A 137 0.83 2.94 17.86
N THR A 138 0.60 3.21 16.57
CA THR A 138 0.86 4.54 15.98
C THR A 138 -0.02 5.61 16.65
N GLY A 139 -1.29 5.31 16.90
CA GLY A 139 -2.19 6.24 17.60
C GLY A 139 -1.70 6.60 19.00
N VAL A 140 -1.27 5.58 19.77
CA VAL A 140 -0.70 5.76 21.12
C VAL A 140 0.58 6.61 21.05
N LYS A 141 1.49 6.27 20.12
CA LYS A 141 2.76 6.98 19.91
C LYS A 141 2.54 8.46 19.61
N TRP A 142 1.67 8.82 18.67
CA TRP A 142 1.47 10.23 18.31
C TRP A 142 0.66 11.01 19.35
N SER A 143 -0.24 10.36 20.08
CA SER A 143 -1.04 11.02 21.12
C SER A 143 -0.23 11.33 22.38
N MET A 144 0.71 10.46 22.75
CA MET A 144 1.46 10.59 24.02
C MET A 144 2.85 11.20 23.85
N LYS A 145 3.58 10.81 22.79
CA LYS A 145 4.99 11.17 22.61
C LYS A 145 5.20 12.63 22.19
N GLY A 146 4.13 13.31 21.76
CA GLY A 146 4.12 14.76 21.53
C GLY A 146 3.97 15.60 22.81
N HIS A 147 3.54 15.00 23.93
CA HIS A 147 3.13 15.75 25.12
C HIS A 147 3.80 15.35 26.43
N ASP A 148 4.34 14.13 26.59
CA ASP A 148 4.86 13.71 27.90
C ASP A 148 6.11 12.82 27.82
N LYS A 149 7.17 13.24 28.52
CA LYS A 149 8.43 12.49 28.68
C LYS A 149 8.32 11.40 29.76
N ASN A 150 7.28 11.43 30.59
CA ASN A 150 7.08 10.55 31.75
C ASN A 150 6.02 9.45 31.54
N ALA A 151 5.54 9.24 30.32
CA ALA A 151 4.44 8.32 30.02
C ALA A 151 4.74 6.82 30.25
N GLY A 152 5.90 6.44 30.79
CA GLY A 152 6.48 5.08 30.81
C GLY A 152 5.46 3.93 30.87
N LEU A 153 4.84 3.68 32.03
CA LEU A 153 3.94 2.54 32.21
C LEU A 153 2.64 2.67 31.42
N LEU A 154 2.00 3.85 31.42
CA LEU A 154 0.73 4.04 30.72
C LEU A 154 0.89 3.87 29.20
N TYR A 155 1.99 4.39 28.64
CA TYR A 155 2.35 4.23 27.24
C TYR A 155 2.57 2.76 26.89
N GLU A 156 3.29 2.01 27.72
CA GLU A 156 3.52 0.58 27.52
C GLU A 156 2.21 -0.20 27.56
N LEU A 157 1.34 0.06 28.54
CA LEU A 157 0.04 -0.59 28.66
C LEU A 157 -0.87 -0.29 27.46
N LEU A 158 -0.97 0.98 27.04
CA LEU A 158 -1.77 1.37 25.88
C LEU A 158 -1.21 0.80 24.58
N SER A 159 0.11 0.78 24.42
CA SER A 159 0.78 0.18 23.27
C SER A 159 0.56 -1.33 23.23
N ALA A 160 0.67 -2.02 24.37
CA ALA A 160 0.40 -3.44 24.48
C ALA A 160 -1.06 -3.76 24.17
N PHE A 161 -2.01 -2.99 24.72
CA PHE A 161 -3.44 -3.15 24.42
C PHE A 161 -3.74 -2.98 22.92
N SER A 162 -3.19 -1.93 22.31
CA SER A 162 -3.33 -1.68 20.87
C SER A 162 -2.73 -2.80 20.02
N THR A 163 -1.54 -3.30 20.37
CA THR A 163 -0.91 -4.43 19.67
C THR A 163 -1.70 -5.73 19.86
N LEU A 164 -2.23 -6.01 21.06
CA LEU A 164 -3.06 -7.19 21.31
C LEU A 164 -4.37 -7.15 20.52
N TRP A 165 -5.01 -5.98 20.47
CA TRP A 165 -6.19 -5.75 19.64
C TRP A 165 -5.88 -6.03 18.16
N TRP A 166 -4.77 -5.48 17.66
CA TRP A 166 -4.32 -5.68 16.29
C TRP A 166 -4.04 -7.16 15.96
N MET A 167 -3.40 -7.90 16.86
CA MET A 167 -3.19 -9.35 16.73
C MET A 167 -4.52 -10.11 16.70
N GLY A 168 -5.49 -9.70 17.52
CA GLY A 168 -6.85 -10.25 17.50
C GLY A 168 -7.53 -10.07 16.14
N ILE A 169 -7.40 -8.90 15.52
CA ILE A 169 -7.91 -8.66 14.16
C ILE A 169 -7.25 -9.60 13.15
N TRP A 170 -5.94 -9.79 13.20
CA TRP A 170 -5.26 -10.73 12.29
C TRP A 170 -5.75 -12.17 12.48
N VAL A 171 -5.97 -12.63 13.71
CA VAL A 171 -6.54 -13.95 13.98
C VAL A 171 -7.92 -14.07 13.34
N LEU A 172 -8.80 -13.08 13.52
CA LEU A 172 -10.13 -13.08 12.92
C LEU A 172 -10.08 -13.06 11.39
N VAL A 173 -9.18 -12.27 10.79
CA VAL A 173 -8.95 -12.26 9.34
C VAL A 173 -8.50 -13.64 8.86
N LEU A 174 -7.53 -14.28 9.52
CA LEU A 174 -7.04 -15.60 9.14
C LEU A 174 -8.13 -16.67 9.25
N VAL A 175 -8.89 -16.69 10.35
CA VAL A 175 -10.03 -17.61 10.52
C VAL A 175 -11.09 -17.36 9.45
N GLY A 176 -11.39 -16.10 9.15
CA GLY A 176 -12.34 -15.70 8.10
C GLY A 176 -11.90 -16.18 6.72
N LEU A 177 -10.64 -15.92 6.35
CA LEU A 177 -10.04 -16.36 5.09
C LEU A 177 -9.99 -17.89 4.96
N ILE A 178 -9.69 -18.63 6.03
CA ILE A 178 -9.67 -20.10 6.03
C ILE A 178 -11.10 -20.64 5.87
N ARG A 179 -12.05 -20.15 6.66
CA ARG A 179 -13.46 -20.59 6.63
C ARG A 179 -14.14 -20.26 5.30
N TRP A 180 -13.76 -19.15 4.67
CA TRP A 180 -14.33 -18.67 3.40
C TRP A 180 -13.38 -18.80 2.22
N ARG A 181 -12.39 -19.70 2.29
CA ARG A 181 -11.35 -19.86 1.26
C ARG A 181 -11.93 -20.08 -0.14
N ASP A 182 -13.02 -20.85 -0.24
CA ASP A 182 -13.65 -21.18 -1.53
C ASP A 182 -14.37 -19.97 -2.13
N TYR A 183 -14.88 -19.07 -1.30
CA TYR A 183 -15.43 -17.78 -1.76
C TYR A 183 -14.30 -16.87 -2.25
N PHE A 184 -13.22 -16.72 -1.50
CA PHE A 184 -12.09 -15.88 -1.92
C PHE A 184 -11.36 -16.42 -3.15
N ALA A 185 -11.33 -17.74 -3.34
CA ALA A 185 -10.74 -18.36 -4.52
C ALA A 185 -11.71 -18.44 -5.72
N GLY A 186 -13.02 -18.58 -5.48
CA GLY A 186 -14.02 -18.85 -6.52
C GLY A 186 -14.87 -17.66 -6.94
N SER A 187 -15.02 -16.63 -6.11
CA SER A 187 -15.80 -15.42 -6.42
C SER A 187 -14.91 -14.32 -6.98
N ALA A 188 -15.37 -13.65 -8.03
CA ALA A 188 -14.70 -12.48 -8.58
C ALA A 188 -14.54 -11.36 -7.54
N LEU A 189 -15.55 -11.15 -6.67
CA LEU A 189 -15.48 -10.15 -5.62
C LEU A 189 -14.47 -10.54 -4.54
N GLY A 190 -14.56 -11.78 -4.05
CA GLY A 190 -13.63 -12.32 -3.06
C GLY A 190 -12.17 -12.21 -3.52
N ALA A 191 -11.89 -12.68 -4.73
CA ALA A 191 -10.55 -12.61 -5.30
C ALA A 191 -10.06 -11.17 -5.50
N THR A 192 -10.92 -10.26 -5.97
CA THR A 192 -10.55 -8.84 -6.14
C THR A 192 -10.18 -8.20 -4.80
N LEU A 193 -10.94 -8.47 -3.73
CA LEU A 193 -10.62 -8.01 -2.38
C LEU A 193 -9.27 -8.56 -1.92
N LEU A 194 -9.03 -9.85 -2.10
CA LEU A 194 -7.77 -10.49 -1.73
C LEU A 194 -6.58 -9.90 -2.52
N TYR A 195 -6.70 -9.71 -3.83
CA TYR A 195 -5.64 -9.13 -4.64
C TYR A 195 -5.40 -7.65 -4.32
N SER A 196 -6.43 -6.89 -3.96
CA SER A 196 -6.25 -5.51 -3.50
C SER A 196 -5.47 -5.44 -2.19
N ALA A 197 -5.70 -6.39 -1.29
CA ALA A 197 -4.95 -6.56 -0.06
C ALA A 197 -3.49 -6.94 -0.34
N LEU A 198 -3.27 -7.96 -1.19
CA LEU A 198 -1.94 -8.43 -1.57
C LEU A 198 -1.12 -7.35 -2.30
N PHE A 199 -1.77 -6.52 -3.13
CA PHE A 199 -1.10 -5.40 -3.77
C PHE A 199 -0.46 -4.45 -2.75
N LEU A 200 -1.16 -4.09 -1.67
CA LEU A 200 -0.60 -3.23 -0.62
C LEU A 200 0.55 -3.92 0.12
N VAL A 201 0.43 -5.23 0.37
CA VAL A 201 1.52 -6.04 0.95
C VAL A 201 2.77 -5.99 0.07
N VAL A 202 2.63 -6.14 -1.24
CA VAL A 202 3.75 -6.07 -2.20
C VAL A 202 4.34 -4.67 -2.28
N ILE A 203 3.51 -3.62 -2.34
CA ILE A 203 4.02 -2.25 -2.38
C ILE A 203 4.82 -1.93 -1.12
N HIS A 204 4.31 -2.30 0.06
CA HIS A 204 4.98 -2.04 1.32
C HIS A 204 6.13 -3.00 1.64
N SER A 205 6.32 -4.09 0.88
CA SER A 205 7.56 -4.88 0.95
C SER A 205 8.71 -4.22 0.18
N VAL A 206 8.41 -3.44 -0.86
CA VAL A 206 9.41 -2.77 -1.71
C VAL A 206 9.71 -1.35 -1.22
N TYR A 207 8.66 -0.57 -0.93
CA TYR A 207 8.78 0.79 -0.43
C TYR A 207 8.84 0.83 1.09
N GLU A 208 8.93 2.03 1.64
CA GLU A 208 8.87 2.29 3.07
C GLU A 208 7.65 1.63 3.72
N SER A 209 7.87 1.04 4.90
CA SER A 209 6.83 0.47 5.74
C SER A 209 6.70 1.21 7.06
N GLN A 210 5.46 1.44 7.47
CA GLN A 210 5.09 1.94 8.77
C GLN A 210 3.84 1.22 9.24
N PRO A 211 3.62 1.08 10.56
CA PRO A 211 2.43 0.44 11.09
C PRO A 211 1.14 1.03 10.49
N ARG A 212 0.99 2.36 10.49
CA ARG A 212 -0.16 3.07 9.91
C ARG A 212 -0.46 2.80 8.42
N TYR A 213 0.45 2.20 7.66
CA TYR A 213 0.19 1.93 6.25
C TYR A 213 -0.82 0.82 6.02
N HIS A 214 -1.23 0.07 7.05
CA HIS A 214 -2.39 -0.82 6.95
C HIS A 214 -3.73 -0.08 6.90
N MET A 215 -3.79 1.23 7.17
CA MET A 215 -5.06 1.99 7.19
C MET A 215 -5.93 1.80 5.93
N PRO A 216 -5.38 1.81 4.69
CA PRO A 216 -6.19 1.59 3.48
C PRO A 216 -6.73 0.16 3.34
N ILE A 217 -6.08 -0.85 3.94
CA ILE A 217 -6.52 -2.25 3.89
C ILE A 217 -7.57 -2.57 4.97
N MET A 218 -7.75 -1.69 5.96
CA MET A 218 -8.63 -1.98 7.11
C MET A 218 -10.06 -2.30 6.71
N ALA A 219 -10.59 -1.71 5.63
CA ALA A 219 -11.92 -2.06 5.15
C ALA A 219 -12.00 -3.52 4.67
N VAL A 220 -10.98 -4.01 3.96
CA VAL A 220 -10.89 -5.41 3.51
C VAL A 220 -10.68 -6.34 4.71
N MET A 221 -9.83 -5.94 5.65
CA MET A 221 -9.61 -6.68 6.89
C MET A 221 -10.88 -6.78 7.74
N ALA A 222 -11.65 -5.70 7.85
CA ALA A 222 -12.91 -5.68 8.58
C ALA A 222 -13.95 -6.63 7.96
N ILE A 223 -14.05 -6.66 6.62
CA ILE A 223 -14.88 -7.64 5.91
C ILE A 223 -14.42 -9.06 6.30
N ALA A 224 -13.14 -9.38 6.10
CA ALA A 224 -12.63 -10.72 6.40
C ALA A 224 -12.77 -11.10 7.89
N ALA A 225 -12.53 -10.17 8.83
CA ALA A 225 -12.64 -10.38 10.27
C ALA A 225 -14.10 -10.57 10.75
N SER A 226 -15.09 -10.13 9.97
CA SER A 226 -16.51 -10.34 10.28
C SER A 226 -17.01 -11.74 9.90
N LEU A 227 -16.38 -12.38 8.92
CA LEU A 227 -16.79 -13.68 8.36
C LEU A 227 -16.80 -14.87 9.34
N PRO A 228 -15.94 -14.95 10.38
CA PRO A 228 -16.07 -15.96 11.43
C PRO A 228 -17.42 -15.95 12.14
N PHE A 229 -18.10 -14.79 12.18
CA PHE A 229 -19.39 -14.60 12.84
C PHE A 229 -20.58 -14.75 11.89
N SER A 230 -20.34 -14.95 10.59
CA SER A 230 -21.42 -15.14 9.62
C SER A 230 -22.16 -16.45 9.87
N THR A 231 -23.48 -16.37 10.00
CA THR A 231 -24.39 -17.53 10.10
C THR A 231 -24.61 -18.20 8.75
N ARG A 232 -24.43 -17.48 7.64
CA ARG A 232 -24.49 -18.04 6.28
C ARG A 232 -23.28 -18.92 5.99
N GLN A 233 -23.51 -20.00 5.26
CA GLN A 233 -22.44 -20.87 4.79
C GLN A 233 -21.83 -20.34 3.47
N PRO A 234 -20.53 -20.57 3.21
CA PRO A 234 -19.87 -20.10 1.98
C PRO A 234 -20.54 -20.56 0.68
N GLU A 235 -21.23 -21.70 0.73
CA GLU A 235 -21.93 -22.31 -0.41
C GLU A 235 -23.19 -21.53 -0.82
N GLU A 236 -23.78 -20.75 0.09
CA GLU A 236 -25.04 -20.01 -0.11
C GLU A 236 -24.84 -18.67 -0.85
N VAL A 237 -23.61 -18.28 -1.16
CA VAL A 237 -23.25 -16.92 -1.68
C VAL A 237 -22.73 -16.99 -3.13
N LYS A 238 -22.91 -18.11 -3.83
CA LYS A 238 -22.38 -18.31 -5.19
C LYS A 238 -23.17 -17.66 -6.33
N ASP A 239 -24.21 -16.86 -6.02
CA ASP A 239 -25.09 -16.21 -7.01
C ASP A 239 -24.70 -14.76 -7.35
#